data_AF-A0A1S3R320-F1
#
_entry.id   AF-A0A1S3R320-F1
#
_cell.length_a   1.000
_cell.length_b   1.000
_cell.length_c   1.000
_cell.angle_alpha   90.00
_cell.angle_beta   90.00
_cell.angle_gamma   90.00
#
_symmetry.space_group_name_H-M   'P 1'
#
loop_
_entity.id
_entity.type
_entity.pdbx_description
1 polymer ?
#
loop_
_entity_poly.entity_id
_entity_poly.type
_entity_poly.pdbx_seq_one_letter_code
_entity_poly.pdbx_strand_id
1 'polypeptide(L)'
;MPYPYGPSEETNDPYAVFQTLGLKLATNLDIRVPSCLSYQGNQYRRSYVVAYSQMARPGSAGPRREMAVALAAPPPPPIQTVRTFFPETWIWDLVEVGESGSADVPLTVPDTITTWETEVFCLAPSGFGLAPLVELTVFQPFFLELTLPYSVIRGERFELKATVFNYLSKCIMVSVTPAL
;
A
#
# COMPACT_ATOMS: atom_id res chain seq x y z
N MET A 1 -41.29 -19.88 -32.22
CA MET A 1 -41.94 -20.14 -30.92
C MET A 1 -41.18 -19.32 -29.87
N PRO A 2 -41.78 -18.32 -29.20
CA PRO A 2 -41.06 -17.52 -28.22
C PRO A 2 -41.15 -18.16 -26.82
N TYR A 3 -40.00 -18.32 -26.17
CA TYR A 3 -39.86 -18.89 -24.82
C TYR A 3 -40.19 -17.84 -23.73
N PRO A 4 -40.83 -18.20 -22.59
CA PRO A 4 -41.28 -17.21 -21.61
C PRO A 4 -40.39 -17.14 -20.34
N TYR A 5 -39.56 -16.11 -20.17
CA TYR A 5 -38.77 -15.86 -18.94
C TYR A 5 -39.42 -14.87 -17.96
N GLY A 6 -39.37 -15.19 -16.65
CA GLY A 6 -40.15 -14.61 -15.55
C GLY A 6 -39.63 -13.27 -14.98
N PRO A 7 -40.36 -12.65 -14.03
CA PRO A 7 -40.26 -11.24 -13.66
C PRO A 7 -39.27 -11.00 -12.51
N SER A 8 -38.03 -11.40 -12.70
CA SER A 8 -36.92 -10.97 -11.85
C SER A 8 -35.59 -10.88 -12.58
N GLU A 9 -35.60 -10.81 -13.90
CA GLU A 9 -34.40 -10.50 -14.66
C GLU A 9 -34.46 -9.03 -15.03
N GLU A 10 -33.49 -8.29 -14.50
CA GLU A 10 -32.96 -7.11 -15.18
C GLU A 10 -32.98 -7.34 -16.68
N THR A 11 -33.32 -6.29 -17.40
CA THR A 11 -33.46 -6.26 -18.84
C THR A 11 -32.17 -6.81 -19.48
N ASN A 12 -32.12 -8.12 -19.71
CA ASN A 12 -31.07 -8.82 -20.44
C ASN A 12 -31.25 -8.51 -21.94
N ASP A 13 -31.30 -7.21 -22.26
CA ASP A 13 -31.29 -6.67 -23.61
C ASP A 13 -29.85 -6.80 -24.10
N PRO A 14 -29.56 -7.74 -25.02
CA PRO A 14 -28.20 -7.94 -25.49
C PRO A 14 -27.66 -6.65 -26.12
N TYR A 15 -28.52 -5.79 -26.68
CA TYR A 15 -28.13 -4.48 -27.18
C TYR A 15 -27.57 -3.57 -26.07
N ALA A 16 -28.21 -3.51 -24.90
CA ALA A 16 -27.74 -2.74 -23.76
C ALA A 16 -26.40 -3.25 -23.22
N VAL A 17 -26.17 -4.57 -23.27
CA VAL A 17 -24.88 -5.18 -22.89
C VAL A 17 -23.74 -4.67 -23.79
N PHE A 18 -23.92 -4.70 -25.12
CA PHE A 18 -22.89 -4.22 -26.04
C PHE A 18 -22.64 -2.71 -25.91
N GLN A 19 -23.69 -1.92 -25.64
CA GLN A 19 -23.55 -0.49 -25.38
C GLN A 19 -22.78 -0.20 -24.09
N THR A 20 -23.07 -0.93 -23.01
CA THR A 20 -22.38 -0.77 -21.72
C THR A 20 -20.89 -1.10 -21.83
N LEU A 21 -20.54 -2.04 -22.71
CA LEU A 21 -19.16 -2.41 -23.03
C LEU A 21 -18.47 -1.42 -23.99
N GLY A 22 -19.14 -0.36 -24.44
CA GLY A 22 -18.57 0.64 -25.35
C GLY A 22 -18.44 0.17 -26.81
N LEU A 23 -19.09 -0.93 -27.17
CA LEU A 23 -19.02 -1.53 -28.51
C LEU A 23 -20.25 -1.13 -29.36
N LYS A 24 -20.03 -0.92 -30.66
CA LYS A 24 -21.12 -0.74 -31.64
C LYS A 24 -21.35 -2.03 -32.41
N LEU A 25 -22.60 -2.48 -32.45
CA LEU A 25 -22.98 -3.75 -33.08
C LEU A 25 -23.72 -3.50 -34.41
N ALA A 26 -23.20 -4.07 -35.49
CA ALA A 26 -23.87 -4.12 -36.79
C ALA A 26 -24.28 -5.57 -37.07
N THR A 27 -25.58 -5.84 -37.05
CA THR A 27 -26.16 -7.17 -37.22
C THR A 27 -27.47 -7.09 -38.00
N ASN A 28 -27.84 -8.18 -38.65
CA ASN A 28 -29.12 -8.35 -39.33
C ASN A 28 -30.17 -9.03 -38.43
N LEU A 29 -29.86 -9.26 -37.16
CA LEU A 29 -30.76 -9.85 -36.16
C LEU A 29 -31.42 -8.75 -35.33
N ASP A 30 -32.68 -8.99 -34.93
CA ASP A 30 -33.39 -8.10 -34.02
C ASP A 30 -32.95 -8.38 -32.58
N ILE A 31 -32.05 -7.54 -32.09
CA ILE A 31 -31.36 -7.73 -30.81
C ILE A 31 -31.97 -6.88 -29.70
N ARG A 32 -32.88 -5.94 -30.03
CA ARG A 32 -33.53 -5.09 -29.03
C ARG A 32 -34.78 -5.77 -28.50
N VAL A 33 -34.91 -5.84 -27.18
CA VAL A 33 -36.15 -6.35 -26.57
C VAL A 33 -37.29 -5.35 -26.81
N PRO A 34 -38.40 -5.73 -27.47
CA PRO A 34 -39.54 -4.85 -27.68
C PRO A 34 -40.27 -4.59 -26.35
N SER A 35 -40.62 -3.34 -26.10
CA SER A 35 -41.14 -2.86 -24.81
C SER A 35 -42.59 -3.28 -24.48
N CYS A 36 -43.35 -3.86 -25.42
CA CYS A 36 -44.75 -4.25 -25.22
C CYS A 36 -45.09 -5.58 -25.92
N LEU A 37 -45.46 -6.62 -25.17
CA LEU A 37 -46.10 -7.82 -25.72
C LEU A 37 -47.62 -7.67 -25.69
N SER A 38 -48.20 -7.14 -26.76
CA SER A 38 -49.63 -7.27 -27.04
C SER A 38 -49.84 -8.28 -28.17
N TYR A 39 -50.65 -9.29 -27.91
CA TYR A 39 -51.06 -10.26 -28.92
C TYR A 39 -52.58 -10.23 -29.03
N GLN A 40 -53.10 -9.98 -30.23
CA GLN A 40 -54.53 -9.88 -30.53
C GLN A 40 -55.32 -8.98 -29.54
N GLY A 41 -54.78 -7.80 -29.21
CA GLY A 41 -55.47 -6.81 -28.37
C GLY A 41 -55.45 -7.10 -26.86
N ASN A 42 -54.81 -8.18 -26.42
CA ASN A 42 -54.70 -8.51 -24.99
C ASN A 42 -53.31 -8.16 -24.44
N GLN A 43 -53.29 -7.50 -23.28
CA GLN A 43 -52.08 -7.12 -22.56
C GLN A 43 -51.83 -8.12 -21.43
N TYR A 44 -50.72 -8.86 -21.49
CA TYR A 44 -50.43 -9.92 -20.54
C TYR A 44 -49.54 -9.41 -19.38
N ARG A 45 -50.01 -9.57 -18.13
CA ARG A 45 -49.24 -9.31 -16.89
C ARG A 45 -48.92 -10.62 -16.19
N ARG A 46 -47.69 -10.77 -15.69
CA ARG A 46 -47.17 -12.00 -15.07
C ARG A 46 -46.93 -11.79 -13.56
N SER A 47 -47.44 -12.70 -12.72
CA SER A 47 -47.21 -12.74 -11.26
C SER A 47 -46.48 -14.01 -10.85
N TYR A 48 -45.61 -13.94 -9.83
CA TYR A 48 -44.97 -15.10 -9.19
C TYR A 48 -44.90 -14.95 -7.67
N VAL A 49 -44.97 -16.07 -6.97
CA VAL A 49 -44.71 -16.24 -5.54
C VAL A 49 -43.58 -17.25 -5.40
N VAL A 50 -42.56 -16.97 -4.58
CA VAL A 50 -41.45 -17.88 -4.26
C VAL A 50 -41.50 -18.22 -2.76
N ALA A 51 -41.48 -19.52 -2.43
CA ALA A 51 -41.35 -20.00 -1.06
C ALA A 51 -39.88 -20.31 -0.75
N TYR A 52 -39.39 -19.82 0.39
CA TYR A 52 -38.04 -20.07 0.90
C TYR A 52 -38.04 -21.24 1.90
N SER A 53 -36.96 -22.03 1.92
CA SER A 53 -36.63 -22.87 3.07
C SER A 53 -35.15 -22.73 3.41
N GLN A 54 -34.89 -22.47 4.70
CA GLN A 54 -33.59 -22.37 5.34
C GLN A 54 -33.18 -23.75 5.87
N MET A 55 -31.88 -24.06 5.97
CA MET A 55 -31.32 -24.86 7.08
C MET A 55 -29.88 -24.48 7.42
N ALA A 56 -29.53 -24.73 8.68
CA ALA A 56 -28.52 -24.09 9.50
C ALA A 56 -27.16 -24.84 9.62
N ARG A 57 -26.18 -24.12 10.19
CA ARG A 57 -24.85 -24.57 10.65
C ARG A 57 -24.92 -25.50 11.87
N PRO A 58 -23.84 -26.26 12.15
CA PRO A 58 -23.14 -26.06 13.42
C PRO A 58 -21.59 -26.17 13.33
N GLY A 59 -20.90 -25.56 14.31
CA GLY A 59 -19.43 -25.52 14.42
C GLY A 59 -18.82 -26.48 15.44
N SER A 60 -17.51 -26.38 15.65
CA SER A 60 -16.77 -26.78 16.87
C SER A 60 -15.31 -26.29 16.82
N ALA A 61 -14.53 -26.55 17.88
CA ALA A 61 -13.61 -25.62 18.53
C ALA A 61 -12.18 -26.15 18.79
N GLY A 62 -11.20 -25.22 18.85
CA GLY A 62 -9.91 -25.23 19.58
C GLY A 62 -8.77 -26.18 19.12
N PRO A 63 -7.51 -26.06 19.64
CA PRO A 63 -6.96 -25.09 20.60
C PRO A 63 -5.57 -24.47 20.23
N ARG A 64 -5.05 -23.72 21.22
CA ARG A 64 -3.90 -22.81 21.39
C ARG A 64 -2.50 -23.47 21.41
N ARG A 65 -1.44 -22.72 21.04
CA ARG A 65 -0.03 -22.99 21.39
C ARG A 65 0.79 -21.70 21.61
N GLU A 66 1.65 -21.73 22.63
CA GLU A 66 2.42 -20.61 23.21
C GLU A 66 3.88 -20.52 22.71
N MET A 67 4.50 -19.40 23.11
CA MET A 67 5.75 -18.74 22.69
C MET A 67 7.08 -19.49 22.97
N ALA A 68 8.14 -19.05 22.28
CA ALA A 68 9.52 -19.11 22.76
C ALA A 68 10.22 -17.76 22.54
N VAL A 69 10.87 -17.26 23.60
CA VAL A 69 11.60 -15.98 23.68
C VAL A 69 13.09 -16.26 23.49
N ALA A 70 13.75 -15.56 22.57
CA ALA A 70 15.20 -15.60 22.40
C ALA A 70 15.89 -14.58 23.30
N LEU A 71 16.90 -15.00 24.06
CA LEU A 71 17.72 -14.15 24.92
C LEU A 71 18.84 -13.48 24.11
N ALA A 72 18.98 -12.16 24.28
CA ALA A 72 19.90 -11.30 23.54
C ALA A 72 21.35 -11.37 24.06
N ALA A 73 22.30 -11.23 23.12
CA ALA A 73 23.75 -11.18 23.34
C ALA A 73 24.21 -9.86 24.01
N PRO A 74 25.39 -9.84 24.68
CA PRO A 74 25.93 -8.63 25.31
C PRO A 74 26.28 -7.54 24.28
N PRO A 75 26.14 -6.24 24.65
CA PRO A 75 26.32 -5.14 23.72
C PRO A 75 27.81 -4.89 23.39
N PRO A 76 28.12 -4.56 22.13
CA PRO A 76 29.47 -4.17 21.70
C PRO A 76 29.92 -2.84 22.35
N PRO A 77 31.24 -2.57 22.38
CA PRO A 77 31.79 -1.32 22.88
C PRO A 77 31.23 -0.09 22.15
N PRO A 78 31.17 1.09 22.80
CA PRO A 78 30.54 2.28 22.24
C PRO A 78 31.32 2.80 21.04
N ILE A 79 30.75 2.64 19.86
CA ILE A 79 31.27 3.21 18.62
C ILE A 79 30.95 4.70 18.64
N GLN A 80 31.98 5.54 18.53
CA GLN A 80 31.79 6.98 18.30
C GLN A 80 31.57 7.20 16.81
N THR A 81 30.33 7.12 16.36
CA THR A 81 29.94 7.47 14.98
C THR A 81 29.62 8.95 14.92
N VAL A 82 30.53 9.74 14.34
CA VAL A 82 30.24 11.12 13.95
C VAL A 82 29.41 11.06 12.67
N ARG A 83 28.17 11.53 12.76
CA ARG A 83 27.23 11.54 11.63
C ARG A 83 27.58 12.67 10.67
N THR A 84 27.71 12.35 9.40
CA THR A 84 28.11 13.33 8.36
C THR A 84 27.26 13.23 7.10
N PHE A 85 26.55 12.12 6.89
CA PHE A 85 25.80 11.88 5.66
C PHE A 85 24.29 12.02 5.87
N PHE A 86 23.76 13.19 5.53
CA PHE A 86 22.34 13.55 5.68
C PHE A 86 21.71 13.94 4.33
N PRO A 87 21.51 12.98 3.41
CA PRO A 87 20.87 13.25 2.14
C PRO A 87 19.36 13.50 2.32
N GLU A 88 18.75 14.18 1.36
CA GLU A 88 17.28 14.25 1.21
C GLU A 88 16.73 13.03 0.47
N THR A 89 17.51 12.45 -0.46
CA THR A 89 17.17 11.24 -1.22
C THR A 89 18.26 10.20 -1.02
N TRP A 90 17.88 9.00 -0.56
CA TRP A 90 18.83 7.93 -0.25
C TRP A 90 19.18 7.06 -1.48
N ILE A 91 18.18 6.52 -2.17
CA ILE A 91 18.38 5.54 -3.25
C ILE A 91 17.68 6.04 -4.51
N TRP A 92 18.41 6.03 -5.64
CA TRP A 92 17.85 6.31 -6.95
C TRP A 92 18.59 5.48 -8.01
N ASP A 93 18.31 4.18 -8.02
CA ASP A 93 19.05 3.20 -8.80
C ASP A 93 18.13 2.30 -9.63
N LEU A 94 18.71 1.76 -10.71
CA LEU A 94 18.09 0.76 -11.58
C LEU A 94 18.79 -0.58 -11.36
N VAL A 95 18.01 -1.62 -11.06
CA VAL A 95 18.53 -2.95 -10.78
C VAL A 95 17.87 -3.95 -11.72
N GLU A 96 18.68 -4.76 -12.40
CA GLU A 96 18.19 -5.81 -13.27
C GLU A 96 17.80 -7.04 -12.45
N VAL A 97 16.56 -7.49 -12.62
CA VAL A 97 16.04 -8.69 -11.97
C VAL A 97 16.18 -9.85 -12.95
N GLY A 98 17.06 -10.79 -12.64
CA GLY A 98 17.30 -11.97 -13.48
C GLY A 98 16.11 -12.95 -13.51
N GLU A 99 16.29 -14.10 -14.15
CA GLU A 99 15.25 -15.12 -14.32
C GLU A 99 14.68 -15.67 -13.00
N SER A 100 15.40 -15.52 -11.89
CA SER A 100 14.94 -15.89 -10.54
C SER A 100 13.77 -15.04 -10.04
N GLY A 101 13.57 -13.85 -10.62
CA GLY A 101 12.54 -12.91 -10.17
C GLY A 101 12.88 -12.15 -8.88
N SER A 102 14.12 -12.24 -8.39
CA SER A 102 14.58 -11.56 -7.17
C SER A 102 15.99 -11.00 -7.31
N ALA A 103 16.24 -9.83 -6.72
CA ALA A 103 17.56 -9.21 -6.63
C ALA A 103 17.78 -8.66 -5.22
N ASP A 104 18.94 -8.95 -4.64
CA ASP A 104 19.36 -8.41 -3.34
C ASP A 104 20.35 -7.27 -3.56
N VAL A 105 20.08 -6.10 -2.97
CA VAL A 105 20.91 -4.90 -3.12
C VAL A 105 21.46 -4.51 -1.75
N PRO A 106 22.75 -4.76 -1.47
CA PRO A 106 23.34 -4.38 -0.20
C PRO A 106 23.57 -2.86 -0.18
N LEU A 107 22.89 -2.17 0.74
CA LEU A 107 22.97 -0.72 0.90
C LEU A 107 23.26 -0.35 2.35
N THR A 108 23.99 0.74 2.55
CA THR A 108 24.22 1.31 3.89
C THR A 108 23.20 2.43 4.10
N VAL A 109 22.50 2.39 5.24
CA VAL A 109 21.52 3.41 5.61
C VAL A 109 22.21 4.75 5.89
N PRO A 110 21.58 5.90 5.57
CA PRO A 110 22.15 7.21 5.89
C PRO A 110 22.13 7.51 7.39
N ASP A 111 22.87 8.55 7.80
CA ASP A 111 22.94 8.96 9.20
C ASP A 111 21.68 9.74 9.66
N THR A 112 20.79 10.09 8.73
CA THR A 112 19.52 10.75 9.01
C THR A 112 18.62 9.84 9.84
N ILE A 113 18.29 10.28 11.05
CA ILE A 113 17.33 9.62 11.94
C ILE A 113 15.94 10.00 11.47
N THR A 114 15.36 9.17 10.60
CA THR A 114 14.04 9.38 10.03
C THR A 114 13.46 8.03 9.61
N THR A 115 12.18 8.03 9.25
CA THR A 115 11.60 6.96 8.44
C THR A 115 11.83 7.29 6.96
N TRP A 116 12.47 6.36 6.26
CA TRP A 116 12.64 6.38 4.82
C TRP A 116 11.48 5.63 4.17
N GLU A 117 10.87 6.24 3.16
CA GLU A 117 9.81 5.62 2.36
C GLU A 117 10.40 5.22 1.00
N THR A 118 10.13 4.00 0.56
CA THR A 118 10.69 3.44 -0.68
C THR A 118 9.60 3.12 -1.69
N GLU A 119 9.72 3.69 -2.88
CA GLU A 119 8.90 3.37 -4.04
C GLU A 119 9.73 2.59 -5.06
N VAL A 120 9.18 1.47 -5.56
CA VAL A 120 9.83 0.63 -6.56
C VAL A 120 8.84 0.28 -7.66
N PHE A 121 9.28 0.35 -8.90
CA PHE A 121 8.54 -0.14 -10.04
C PHE A 121 9.41 -1.04 -10.91
N CYS A 122 8.78 -1.99 -11.59
CA CYS A 122 9.44 -2.96 -12.45
C CYS A 122 8.88 -2.87 -13.87
N LEU A 123 9.76 -2.98 -14.85
CA LEU A 123 9.43 -3.07 -16.27
C LEU A 123 9.89 -4.42 -16.80
N ALA A 124 8.96 -5.16 -17.39
CA ALA A 124 9.21 -6.45 -18.03
C ALA A 124 8.47 -6.54 -19.37
N PRO A 125 8.83 -7.48 -20.26
CA PRO A 125 8.04 -7.75 -21.47
C PRO A 125 6.58 -8.09 -21.17
N SER A 126 6.29 -8.63 -19.98
CA SER A 126 4.94 -8.93 -19.50
C SER A 126 4.14 -7.68 -19.07
N GLY A 127 4.80 -6.53 -18.88
CA GLY A 127 4.16 -5.26 -18.56
C GLY A 127 4.89 -4.47 -17.46
N PHE A 128 4.14 -3.55 -16.85
CA PHE A 128 4.57 -2.68 -15.77
C PHE A 128 4.01 -3.18 -14.44
N GLY A 129 4.85 -3.21 -13.40
CA GLY A 129 4.45 -3.50 -12.03
C GLY A 129 4.87 -2.38 -11.09
N LEU A 130 3.99 -2.00 -10.17
CA LEU A 130 4.29 -1.07 -9.09
C LEU A 130 4.28 -1.83 -7.77
N ALA A 131 5.36 -1.70 -6.99
CA ALA A 131 5.44 -2.29 -5.66
C ALA A 131 4.68 -1.43 -4.65
N PRO A 132 4.13 -2.03 -3.58
CA PRO A 132 3.62 -1.27 -2.45
C PRO A 132 4.74 -0.48 -1.78
N LEU A 133 4.39 0.66 -1.19
CA LEU A 133 5.32 1.47 -0.40
C LEU A 133 5.86 0.66 0.78
N VAL A 134 7.17 0.72 1.00
CA VAL A 134 7.83 0.10 2.15
C VAL A 134 8.56 1.16 2.95
N GLU A 135 8.41 1.10 4.28
CA GLU A 135 9.02 2.03 5.22
C GLU A 135 10.22 1.39 5.94
N LEU A 136 11.28 2.17 6.14
CA LEU A 136 12.44 1.80 6.92
C LEU A 136 12.78 2.92 7.92
N THR A 137 12.59 2.65 9.20
CA THR A 137 12.91 3.61 10.27
C THR A 137 14.35 3.45 10.73
N VAL A 138 15.16 4.50 10.52
CA VAL A 138 16.49 4.64 11.09
C VAL A 138 16.36 5.37 12.42
N PHE A 139 16.76 4.71 13.51
CA PHE A 139 16.65 5.28 14.85
C PHE A 139 17.94 5.12 15.65
N GLN A 140 18.32 6.17 16.37
CA GLN A 140 19.40 6.15 17.33
C GLN A 140 18.84 6.52 18.71
N PRO A 141 19.09 5.73 19.77
CA PRO A 141 18.51 5.98 21.09
C PRO A 141 19.15 7.15 21.83
N PHE A 142 20.30 7.65 21.37
CA PHE A 142 20.96 8.83 21.92
C PHE A 142 21.61 9.62 20.78
N PHE A 143 21.20 10.88 20.59
CA PHE A 143 21.71 11.73 19.52
C PHE A 143 21.58 13.22 19.85
N LEU A 144 22.33 14.03 19.10
CA LEU A 144 22.26 15.49 19.12
C LEU A 144 21.69 15.99 17.80
N GLU A 145 20.75 16.93 17.87
CA GLU A 145 20.14 17.61 16.72
C GLU A 145 20.45 19.11 16.78
N LEU A 146 20.78 19.70 15.63
CA LEU A 146 21.04 21.14 15.50
C LEU A 146 19.87 21.80 14.75
N THR A 147 19.28 22.83 15.34
CA THR A 147 18.28 23.67 14.66
C THR A 147 18.99 24.71 13.82
N LEU A 148 19.20 24.40 12.54
CA LEU A 148 19.89 25.27 11.58
C LEU A 148 18.88 26.06 10.75
N PRO A 149 19.03 27.40 10.64
CA PRO A 149 18.28 28.17 9.65
C PRO A 149 18.80 27.85 8.24
N TYR A 150 17.95 28.07 7.23
CA TYR A 150 18.34 27.89 5.82
C TYR A 150 19.56 28.75 5.43
N SER A 151 19.67 29.96 5.97
CA SER A 151 20.79 30.88 5.69
C SER A 151 21.05 31.81 6.86
N VAL A 152 22.28 32.35 6.95
CA VAL A 152 22.71 33.32 7.98
C VAL A 152 23.40 34.51 7.32
N ILE A 153 23.21 35.72 7.85
CA ILE A 153 23.83 36.94 7.33
C ILE A 153 25.23 37.11 7.94
N ARG A 154 26.22 37.32 7.08
CA ARG A 154 27.60 37.57 7.52
C ARG A 154 27.67 38.88 8.32
N GLY A 155 28.27 38.81 9.50
CA GLY A 155 28.46 39.97 10.39
C GLY A 155 27.34 40.15 11.43
N GLU A 156 26.27 39.36 11.34
CA GLU A 156 25.21 39.33 12.34
C GLU A 156 25.42 38.24 13.38
N ARG A 157 24.75 38.38 14.52
CA ARG A 157 24.71 37.35 15.58
C ARG A 157 23.46 36.49 15.36
N PHE A 158 23.63 35.19 15.41
CA PHE A 158 22.53 34.23 15.41
C PHE A 158 22.64 33.28 16.59
N GLU A 159 21.50 32.72 17.01
CA GLU A 159 21.44 31.72 18.06
C GLU A 159 21.38 30.33 17.42
N LEU A 160 22.44 29.52 17.62
CA LEU A 160 22.44 28.11 17.23
C LEU A 160 21.92 27.25 18.39
N LYS A 161 20.81 26.55 18.18
CA LYS A 161 20.24 25.65 19.18
C LYS A 161 20.65 24.21 18.92
N ALA A 162 21.15 23.55 19.96
CA ALA A 162 21.48 22.13 19.96
C ALA A 162 20.60 21.42 21.00
N THR A 163 19.90 20.38 20.58
CA THR A 163 19.04 19.57 21.44
C THR A 163 19.62 18.17 21.55
N VAL A 164 19.80 17.69 22.78
CA VAL A 164 20.26 16.32 23.05
C VAL A 164 19.07 15.46 23.43
N PHE A 165 18.86 14.39 22.68
CA PHE A 165 17.81 13.41 22.94
C PHE A 165 18.40 12.16 23.58
N ASN A 166 17.78 11.71 24.66
CA ASN A 166 18.11 10.45 25.32
C ASN A 166 16.85 9.59 25.48
N TYR A 167 16.75 8.56 24.65
CA TYR A 167 15.72 7.52 24.69
C TYR A 167 16.21 6.22 25.36
N LEU A 168 17.41 6.23 25.96
CA LEU A 168 17.89 5.12 26.78
C LEU A 168 17.09 5.05 28.08
N SER A 169 16.95 3.84 28.63
CA SER A 169 16.27 3.61 29.92
C SER A 169 17.06 4.11 31.14
N LYS A 170 18.27 4.64 30.95
CA LYS A 170 19.18 5.07 32.01
C LYS A 170 19.47 6.57 31.91
N CYS A 171 19.55 7.21 33.08
CA CYS A 171 20.07 8.57 33.17
C CYS A 171 21.58 8.57 32.91
N ILE A 172 22.02 9.54 32.11
CA ILE A 172 23.44 9.73 31.76
C ILE A 172 23.83 11.19 31.97
N MET A 173 25.08 11.42 32.34
CA MET A 173 25.65 12.77 32.35
C MET A 173 26.24 13.06 30.97
N VAL A 174 25.88 14.20 30.39
CA VAL A 174 26.31 14.60 29.05
C VAL A 174 27.11 15.90 29.16
N SER A 175 28.25 15.95 28.48
CA SER A 175 29.01 17.19 28.26
C SER A 175 28.92 17.54 26.77
N VAL A 176 28.49 18.76 26.47
CA VAL A 176 28.36 19.26 25.10
C VAL A 176 29.40 20.36 24.90
N THR A 177 30.25 20.19 23.89
CA THR A 177 31.27 21.18 23.52
C THR A 177 31.21 21.41 22.01
N PRO A 178 31.30 22.67 21.54
CA PRO A 178 31.45 22.95 20.12
C PRO A 178 32.81 22.45 19.63
N ALA A 179 32.85 21.77 18.48
CA ALA A 179 34.09 21.42 17.82
C ALA A 179 34.72 22.69 17.20
N LEU A 180 36.01 22.90 17.44
CA LEU A 180 36.83 24.01 16.91
C LEU A 180 37.39 23.69 15.53
#